data_AF-A0A2E3PJS4-F1
#
_entry.id   AF-A0A2E3PJS4-F1
#
_cell.length_a   1.000
_cell.length_b   1.000
_cell.length_c   1.000
_cell.angle_alpha   90.00
_cell.angle_beta   90.00
_cell.angle_gamma   90.00
#
_symmetry.space_group_name_H-M   'P 1'
#
loop_
_entity.id
_entity.type
_entity.pdbx_description
1 polymer ?
#
loop_
_entity_poly.entity_id
_entity_poly.type
_entity_poly.pdbx_seq_one_letter_code
_entity_poly.pdbx_strand_id
1 'polypeptide(L)'
;MLSFLNSLSRRQKGYVFLGIDLLLIPLALLFTFVVQSLPMDPIAALKETGPILPYLLASSAGLSLWLGIPAIQLNAYERHAIGLTAIFALLTAGASAVLSALWALPFPPGTHVMFGIIYFLFAVAARALLYQVVMAVYTSAKPRCRVLIYGAGTTGMQLATALKPHQTIDPVAFVDDNTSLQGMMLAGLPVCPPARIAELVKERRVDRVLLAMPSLSQPKQAQIARHLQKMGLEVQALPSFAQLIGEEALIDKLAPVAPQNFLGRAASDVSLGDACDSYRGKVVLVSGAGGSIGSELCRQVLSCRPAKLVLYELSELALYTVHQELSQLVEGTRIKLVPVLGSVTDPRQVKKVLSDHDVRVVLHAAAYKHVPLVEANPLPGLAN
;
A
#
# COMPACT_ATOMS: atom_id res chain seq x y z
N MET A 1 5.28 -25.69 5.10
CA MET A 1 4.39 -25.51 6.27
C MET A 1 3.22 -24.56 5.99
N LEU A 2 3.41 -23.37 5.40
CA LEU A 2 2.28 -22.48 5.06
C LEU A 2 1.35 -23.02 3.98
N SER A 3 1.87 -23.68 2.95
CA SER A 3 1.04 -24.29 1.91
C SER A 3 0.05 -25.29 2.50
N PHE A 4 0.48 -26.05 3.50
CA PHE A 4 -0.36 -26.97 4.27
C PHE A 4 -1.37 -26.24 5.19
N LEU A 5 -0.94 -25.19 5.90
CA LEU A 5 -1.86 -24.40 6.75
C LEU A 5 -2.92 -23.63 5.94
N ASN A 6 -2.59 -23.25 4.70
CA ASN A 6 -3.50 -22.55 3.78
C ASN A 6 -4.43 -23.50 3.02
N SER A 7 -4.06 -24.78 2.85
CA SER A 7 -4.92 -25.77 2.20
C SER A 7 -6.03 -26.30 3.10
N LEU A 8 -5.91 -26.13 4.43
CA LEU A 8 -6.93 -26.58 5.37
C LEU A 8 -8.17 -25.66 5.36
N SER A 9 -9.33 -26.27 5.11
CA SER A 9 -10.63 -25.64 5.26
C SER A 9 -10.90 -25.22 6.71
N ARG A 10 -11.83 -24.29 6.92
CA ARG A 10 -12.22 -23.81 8.26
C ARG A 10 -12.67 -24.95 9.18
N ARG A 11 -13.35 -25.96 8.64
CA ARG A 11 -13.79 -27.14 9.39
C ARG A 11 -12.62 -28.04 9.79
N GLN A 12 -11.66 -28.24 8.91
CA GLN A 12 -10.45 -29.02 9.22
C GLN A 12 -9.59 -28.35 10.30
N LYS A 13 -9.46 -27.01 10.27
CA LYS A 13 -8.79 -26.25 11.33
C LYS A 13 -9.51 -26.41 12.68
N GLY A 14 -10.84 -26.44 12.67
CA GLY A 14 -11.64 -26.73 13.85
C GLY A 14 -11.38 -28.14 14.42
N TYR A 15 -11.28 -29.16 13.57
CA TYR A 15 -10.93 -30.51 14.05
C TYR A 15 -9.52 -30.60 14.64
N VAL A 16 -8.55 -29.86 14.10
CA VAL A 16 -7.21 -29.77 14.69
C VAL A 16 -7.27 -29.16 16.09
N PHE A 17 -8.02 -28.06 16.26
CA PHE A 17 -8.19 -27.44 17.57
C PHE A 17 -8.90 -28.35 18.57
N LEU A 18 -9.96 -29.05 18.14
CA LEU A 18 -10.64 -30.04 18.97
C LEU A 18 -9.69 -31.16 19.40
N GLY A 19 -8.85 -31.65 18.48
CA GLY A 19 -7.85 -32.67 18.81
C GLY A 19 -6.82 -32.20 19.84
N ILE A 20 -6.36 -30.95 19.73
CA ILE A 20 -5.45 -30.34 20.72
C ILE A 20 -6.15 -30.23 22.08
N ASP A 21 -7.37 -29.67 22.13
CA ASP A 21 -8.12 -29.50 23.37
C ASP A 21 -8.37 -30.86 24.07
N LEU A 22 -8.68 -31.92 23.30
CA LEU A 22 -8.87 -33.27 23.85
C LEU A 22 -7.56 -33.92 24.31
N LEU A 23 -6.44 -33.68 23.63
CA LEU A 23 -5.13 -34.21 24.03
C LEU A 23 -4.62 -33.55 25.33
N LEU A 24 -5.04 -32.32 25.62
CA LEU A 24 -4.71 -31.64 26.88
C LEU A 24 -5.39 -32.26 28.10
N ILE A 25 -6.50 -32.99 27.96
CA ILE A 25 -7.24 -33.61 29.07
C ILE A 25 -6.38 -34.65 29.81
N PRO A 26 -5.86 -35.72 29.16
CA PRO A 26 -5.01 -36.69 29.85
C PRO A 26 -3.70 -36.08 30.34
N LEU A 27 -3.16 -35.07 29.63
CA LEU A 27 -1.95 -34.37 30.05
C LEU A 27 -2.18 -33.55 31.33
N ALA A 28 -3.31 -32.84 31.42
CA ALA A 28 -3.69 -32.07 32.60
C ALA A 28 -4.02 -32.98 33.79
N LEU A 29 -4.66 -34.14 33.58
CA LEU A 29 -4.88 -35.15 34.62
C LEU A 29 -3.55 -35.70 35.16
N LEU A 30 -2.64 -36.10 34.27
CA LEU A 30 -1.32 -36.57 34.68
C LEU A 30 -0.57 -35.50 35.50
N PHE A 31 -0.58 -34.25 35.02
CA PHE A 31 0.06 -33.14 35.75
C PHE A 31 -0.61 -32.89 37.10
N THR A 32 -1.93 -33.04 37.18
CA THR A 32 -2.69 -32.94 38.43
C THR A 32 -2.25 -34.01 39.43
N PHE A 33 -2.10 -35.26 38.99
CA PHE A 33 -1.63 -36.35 39.85
C PHE A 33 -0.16 -36.20 40.28
N VAL A 34 0.68 -35.56 39.45
CA VAL A 34 2.07 -35.25 39.83
C VAL A 34 2.13 -34.13 40.88
N VAL A 35 1.28 -33.10 40.74
CA VAL A 35 1.29 -31.94 41.64
C VAL A 35 0.56 -32.25 42.95
N GLN A 36 -0.48 -33.08 42.91
CA GLN A 36 -1.21 -33.49 44.10
C GLN A 36 -0.50 -34.68 44.75
N SER A 37 -0.17 -34.55 46.03
CA SER A 37 0.37 -35.64 46.84
C SER A 37 -0.70 -36.70 47.16
N LEU A 38 -1.08 -37.49 46.16
CA LEU A 38 -1.95 -38.65 46.32
C LEU A 38 -1.15 -39.84 46.90
N PRO A 39 -1.81 -40.78 47.60
CA PRO A 39 -1.16 -41.98 48.14
C PRO A 39 -0.67 -42.97 47.06
N MET A 40 -1.03 -42.73 45.80
CA MET A 40 -0.72 -43.58 44.65
C MET A 40 0.22 -42.86 43.70
N ASP A 41 1.08 -43.63 43.03
CA ASP A 41 1.94 -43.11 41.98
C ASP A 41 1.12 -42.43 40.86
N PRO A 42 1.56 -41.29 40.29
CA PRO A 42 0.81 -40.57 39.26
C PRO A 42 0.48 -41.41 38.02
N ILE A 43 1.36 -42.35 37.63
CA ILE A 43 1.11 -43.24 36.49
C ILE A 43 0.06 -44.29 36.87
N ALA A 44 0.08 -44.78 38.11
CA ALA A 44 -0.96 -45.67 38.62
C ALA A 44 -2.33 -44.97 38.68
N ALA A 45 -2.39 -43.73 39.18
CA ALA A 45 -3.61 -42.93 39.19
C ALA A 45 -4.17 -42.67 37.78
N LEU A 46 -3.30 -42.45 36.79
CA LEU A 46 -3.72 -42.33 35.40
C LEU A 46 -4.26 -43.64 34.81
N LYS A 47 -3.68 -44.79 35.19
CA LYS A 47 -4.19 -46.12 34.79
C LYS A 47 -5.55 -46.42 35.40
N GLU A 48 -5.75 -46.09 36.68
CA GLU A 48 -7.06 -46.19 37.36
C GLU A 48 -8.12 -45.29 36.70
N THR A 49 -7.71 -44.17 36.12
CA THR A 49 -8.58 -43.27 35.33
C THR A 49 -8.89 -43.83 33.93
N GLY A 50 -8.19 -44.87 33.48
CA GLY A 50 -8.30 -45.47 32.15
C GLY A 50 -9.73 -45.83 31.72
N PRO A 51 -10.56 -46.48 32.57
CA PRO A 51 -11.95 -46.82 32.23
C PRO A 51 -12.85 -45.59 32.01
N ILE A 52 -12.61 -44.48 32.73
CA ILE A 52 -13.44 -43.27 32.60
C ILE A 52 -12.97 -42.32 31.50
N LEU A 53 -11.70 -42.43 31.09
CA LEU A 53 -11.06 -41.52 30.15
C LEU A 53 -11.79 -41.42 28.79
N PRO A 54 -12.25 -42.51 28.15
CA PRO A 54 -13.01 -42.40 26.89
C PRO A 54 -14.32 -41.61 27.03
N TYR A 55 -15.03 -41.79 28.16
CA TYR A 55 -16.28 -41.07 28.45
C TYR A 55 -16.03 -39.60 28.75
N LEU A 56 -14.93 -39.30 29.46
CA LEU A 56 -14.51 -37.93 29.69
C LEU A 56 -14.13 -37.23 28.37
N LEU A 57 -13.36 -37.88 27.51
CA LEU A 57 -13.00 -37.34 26.20
C LEU A 57 -14.24 -37.13 25.31
N ALA A 58 -15.17 -38.09 25.29
CA ALA A 58 -16.40 -37.98 24.50
C ALA A 58 -17.31 -36.85 25.00
N SER A 59 -17.50 -36.74 26.32
CA SER A 59 -18.31 -35.66 26.92
C SER A 59 -17.66 -34.29 26.71
N SER A 60 -16.35 -34.16 26.91
CA SER A 60 -15.60 -32.94 26.62
C SER A 60 -15.61 -32.57 25.13
N ALA A 61 -15.57 -33.54 24.22
CA ALA A 61 -15.71 -33.26 22.78
C ALA A 61 -17.09 -32.66 22.46
N GLY A 62 -18.15 -33.25 23.00
CA GLY A 62 -19.52 -32.73 22.86
C GLY A 62 -19.67 -31.32 23.42
N LEU A 63 -19.14 -31.08 24.63
CA LEU A 63 -19.15 -29.76 25.28
C LEU A 63 -18.36 -28.71 24.50
N SER A 64 -17.18 -29.07 23.98
CA SER A 64 -16.34 -28.16 23.18
C SER A 64 -17.03 -27.76 21.87
N LEU A 65 -17.69 -28.72 21.20
CA LEU A 65 -18.48 -28.47 20.00
C LEU A 65 -19.72 -27.62 20.29
N TRP A 66 -20.41 -27.87 21.41
CA TRP A 66 -21.58 -27.09 21.82
C TRP A 66 -21.23 -25.64 22.17
N LEU A 67 -20.11 -25.41 22.85
CA LEU A 67 -19.59 -24.06 23.15
C LEU A 67 -18.95 -23.38 21.93
N GLY A 68 -18.75 -24.08 20.82
CA GLY A 68 -18.19 -23.53 19.59
C GLY A 68 -16.72 -23.15 19.66
N ILE A 69 -15.98 -23.59 20.69
CA ILE A 69 -14.57 -23.23 20.93
C ILE A 69 -13.67 -23.59 19.73
N PRO A 70 -13.82 -24.76 19.08
CA PRO A 70 -12.99 -25.10 17.93
C PRO A 70 -13.24 -24.22 16.70
N ALA A 71 -14.36 -23.49 16.64
CA ALA A 71 -14.66 -22.59 15.52
C ALA A 71 -14.05 -21.18 15.67
N ILE A 72 -13.55 -20.86 16.87
CA ILE A 72 -12.94 -19.56 17.20
C ILE A 72 -11.59 -19.45 16.49
N GLN A 73 -11.37 -18.32 15.82
CA GLN A 73 -10.10 -18.05 15.15
C GLN A 73 -9.01 -17.66 16.17
N LEU A 74 -7.77 -18.09 15.93
CA LEU A 74 -6.63 -17.80 16.82
C LEU A 74 -6.39 -16.31 17.05
N ASN A 75 -6.60 -15.47 16.04
CA ASN A 75 -6.48 -14.01 16.11
C ASN A 75 -7.65 -13.33 16.84
N ALA A 76 -8.78 -14.01 16.99
CA ALA A 76 -9.97 -13.55 17.70
C ALA A 76 -10.08 -14.18 19.10
N TYR A 77 -9.01 -14.80 19.59
CA TYR A 77 -8.94 -15.41 20.92
C TYR A 77 -8.75 -14.32 22.00
N GLU A 78 -9.76 -13.48 22.13
CA GLU A 78 -9.81 -12.36 23.06
C GLU A 78 -10.46 -12.76 24.40
N ARG A 79 -10.72 -11.78 25.27
CA ARG A 79 -11.29 -11.96 26.61
C ARG A 79 -12.55 -12.84 26.61
N HIS A 80 -13.38 -12.76 25.58
CA HIS A 80 -14.59 -13.60 25.45
C HIS A 80 -14.27 -15.08 25.24
N ALA A 81 -13.30 -15.41 24.37
CA ALA A 81 -12.91 -16.80 24.11
C ALA A 81 -12.23 -17.43 25.33
N ILE A 82 -11.42 -16.66 26.07
CA ILE A 82 -10.83 -17.09 27.34
C ILE A 82 -11.95 -17.44 28.35
N GLY A 83 -13.01 -16.64 28.42
CA GLY A 83 -14.17 -16.92 29.26
C GLY A 83 -14.89 -18.23 28.90
N LEU A 84 -15.08 -18.51 27.61
CA LEU A 84 -15.66 -19.79 27.15
C LEU A 84 -14.77 -20.98 27.49
N THR A 85 -13.46 -20.84 27.38
CA THR A 85 -12.49 -21.88 27.79
C THR A 85 -12.52 -22.12 29.30
N ALA A 86 -12.75 -21.09 30.11
CA ALA A 86 -12.95 -21.25 31.56
C ALA A 86 -14.23 -22.02 31.88
N ILE A 87 -15.34 -21.71 31.20
CA ILE A 87 -16.60 -22.47 31.33
C ILE A 87 -16.38 -23.92 30.90
N PHE A 88 -15.69 -24.14 29.78
CA PHE A 88 -15.38 -25.49 29.31
C PHE A 88 -14.53 -26.29 30.28
N ALA A 89 -13.51 -25.67 30.88
CA ALA A 89 -12.68 -26.28 31.91
C ALA A 89 -13.50 -26.67 33.15
N LEU A 90 -14.41 -25.79 33.59
CA LEU A 90 -15.30 -26.06 34.72
C LEU A 90 -16.24 -27.24 34.43
N LEU A 91 -16.87 -27.27 33.25
CA LEU A 91 -17.77 -28.36 32.85
C LEU A 91 -17.01 -29.69 32.70
N THR A 92 -15.79 -29.65 32.16
CA THR A 92 -14.92 -30.82 32.03
C THR A 92 -14.46 -31.35 33.39
N ALA A 93 -14.13 -30.46 34.33
CA ALA A 93 -13.83 -30.82 35.71
C ALA A 93 -15.05 -31.44 36.42
N GLY A 94 -16.24 -30.88 36.23
CA GLY A 94 -17.49 -31.43 36.74
C GLY A 94 -17.79 -32.82 36.16
N ALA A 95 -17.61 -33.01 34.86
CA ALA A 95 -17.75 -34.32 34.21
C ALA A 95 -16.75 -35.34 34.77
N SER A 96 -15.50 -34.93 35.00
CA SER A 96 -14.48 -35.77 35.65
C SER A 96 -14.89 -36.19 37.06
N ALA A 97 -15.45 -35.28 37.87
CA ALA A 97 -15.93 -35.59 39.21
C ALA A 97 -17.11 -36.57 39.20
N VAL A 98 -18.10 -36.35 38.33
CA VAL A 98 -19.27 -37.23 38.19
C VAL A 98 -18.85 -38.62 37.73
N LEU A 99 -17.99 -38.72 36.71
CA LEU A 99 -17.49 -40.00 36.22
C LEU A 99 -16.65 -40.72 37.29
N SER A 100 -15.82 -40.00 38.04
CA SER A 100 -15.02 -40.61 39.11
C SER A 100 -15.91 -41.16 40.24
N ALA A 101 -16.99 -40.45 40.59
CA ALA A 101 -17.97 -40.92 41.57
C ALA A 101 -18.74 -42.15 41.09
N LEU A 102 -19.15 -42.19 39.81
CA LEU A 102 -19.88 -43.32 39.22
C LEU A 102 -19.04 -44.61 39.17
N TRP A 103 -17.71 -44.48 39.00
CA TRP A 103 -16.77 -45.61 38.98
C TRP A 103 -16.11 -45.87 40.35
N ALA A 104 -16.56 -45.21 41.41
CA ALA A 104 -16.03 -45.34 42.78
C ALA A 104 -14.51 -45.14 42.89
N LEU A 105 -13.95 -44.23 42.09
CA LEU A 105 -12.53 -43.90 42.14
C LEU A 105 -12.20 -43.11 43.42
N PRO A 106 -11.11 -43.43 44.15
CA PRO A 106 -10.79 -42.84 45.44
C PRO A 106 -10.11 -41.45 45.31
N PHE A 107 -10.61 -40.58 44.43
CA PHE A 107 -10.05 -39.25 44.22
C PHE A 107 -10.76 -38.20 45.09
N PRO A 108 -10.02 -37.39 45.88
CA PRO A 108 -10.61 -36.28 46.63
C PRO A 108 -11.30 -35.26 45.70
N PRO A 109 -12.36 -34.57 46.13
CA PRO A 109 -13.01 -33.53 45.33
C PRO A 109 -12.05 -32.43 44.85
N GLY A 110 -11.01 -32.13 45.64
CA GLY A 110 -9.96 -31.16 45.29
C GLY A 110 -9.16 -31.54 44.04
N THR A 111 -9.08 -32.84 43.69
CA THR A 111 -8.40 -33.32 42.47
C THR A 111 -9.07 -32.79 41.22
N HIS A 112 -10.41 -32.81 41.16
CA HIS A 112 -11.15 -32.33 39.99
C HIS A 112 -11.09 -30.81 39.86
N VAL A 113 -11.10 -30.08 40.98
CA VAL A 113 -10.91 -28.62 40.99
C VAL A 113 -9.52 -28.26 40.45
N MET A 114 -8.48 -28.93 40.95
CA MET A 114 -7.11 -28.67 40.53
C MET A 114 -6.92 -29.05 39.05
N PHE A 115 -7.50 -30.17 38.62
CA PHE A 115 -7.55 -30.57 37.21
C PHE A 115 -8.19 -29.51 36.32
N GLY A 116 -9.34 -28.94 36.71
CA GLY A 116 -9.99 -27.86 35.97
C GLY A 116 -9.11 -26.62 35.80
N ILE A 117 -8.40 -26.21 36.86
CA ILE A 117 -7.48 -25.06 36.83
C ILE A 117 -6.28 -25.35 35.92
N ILE A 118 -5.65 -26.52 36.07
CA ILE A 118 -4.49 -26.92 35.25
C ILE A 118 -4.90 -27.03 33.78
N TYR A 119 -6.03 -27.65 33.49
CA TYR A 119 -6.57 -27.76 32.13
C TYR A 119 -6.79 -26.37 31.51
N PHE A 120 -7.41 -25.45 32.25
CA PHE A 120 -7.61 -24.08 31.78
C PHE A 120 -6.29 -23.38 31.44
N LEU A 121 -5.29 -23.47 32.33
CA LEU A 121 -3.97 -22.88 32.09
C LEU A 121 -3.28 -23.49 30.87
N PHE A 122 -3.33 -24.81 30.71
CA PHE A 122 -2.75 -25.49 29.56
C PHE A 122 -3.46 -25.13 28.26
N ALA A 123 -4.79 -25.04 28.26
CA ALA A 123 -5.56 -24.64 27.08
C ALA A 123 -5.22 -23.21 26.64
N VAL A 124 -5.14 -22.26 27.58
CA VAL A 124 -4.75 -20.87 27.27
C VAL A 124 -3.30 -20.80 26.77
N ALA A 125 -2.37 -21.49 27.44
CA ALA A 125 -0.96 -21.53 27.03
C ALA A 125 -0.77 -22.16 25.65
N ALA A 126 -1.45 -23.27 25.35
CA ALA A 126 -1.40 -23.93 24.05
C ALA A 126 -1.91 -23.02 22.93
N ARG A 127 -3.00 -22.27 23.18
CA ARG A 127 -3.55 -21.30 22.21
C ARG A 127 -2.59 -20.14 21.96
N ALA A 128 -1.98 -19.59 23.02
CA ALA A 128 -0.99 -18.52 22.91
C ALA A 128 0.27 -18.97 22.15
N LEU A 129 0.79 -20.16 22.46
CA LEU A 129 1.94 -20.74 21.78
C LEU A 129 1.64 -21.00 20.30
N LEU A 130 0.47 -21.57 20.00
CA LEU A 130 0.05 -21.83 18.62
C LEU A 130 -0.09 -20.54 17.82
N TYR A 131 -0.63 -19.47 18.42
CA TYR A 131 -0.70 -18.15 17.80
C TYR A 131 0.71 -17.62 17.48
N GLN A 132 1.65 -17.69 18.43
CA GLN A 132 3.04 -17.26 18.22
C GLN A 132 3.73 -18.05 17.10
N VAL A 133 3.58 -19.37 17.07
CA VAL A 133 4.15 -20.23 16.03
C VAL A 133 3.54 -19.89 14.67
N VAL A 134 2.22 -19.77 14.57
CA VAL A 134 1.55 -19.42 13.30
C VAL A 134 1.99 -18.04 12.83
N MET A 135 2.09 -17.05 13.72
CA MET A 135 2.57 -15.72 13.37
C MET A 135 4.03 -15.72 12.91
N ALA A 136 4.93 -16.39 13.63
CA ALA A 136 6.33 -16.51 13.22
C ALA A 136 6.48 -17.13 11.83
N VAL A 137 5.66 -18.14 11.53
CA VAL A 137 5.65 -18.81 10.24
C VAL A 137 5.07 -17.89 9.15
N TYR A 138 4.01 -17.14 9.47
CA TYR A 138 3.40 -16.18 8.54
C TYR A 138 4.32 -15.00 8.20
N THR A 139 5.11 -14.53 9.14
CA THR A 139 6.07 -13.42 8.94
C THR A 139 7.33 -13.87 8.21
N SER A 140 7.79 -15.11 8.40
CA SER A 140 8.93 -15.67 7.64
C SER A 140 8.62 -16.00 6.18
N ALA A 141 7.34 -16.10 5.79
CA ALA A 141 6.96 -16.64 4.48
C ALA A 141 6.24 -15.66 3.54
N LYS A 142 6.00 -14.41 3.96
CA LYS A 142 5.62 -13.39 2.99
C LYS A 142 6.85 -13.05 2.15
N PRO A 143 6.78 -13.13 0.81
CA PRO A 143 7.85 -12.61 -0.03
C PRO A 143 8.04 -11.13 0.34
N ARG A 144 9.24 -10.76 0.77
CA ARG A 144 9.57 -9.37 1.00
C ARG A 144 9.74 -8.73 -0.36
N CYS A 145 8.96 -7.68 -0.64
CA CYS A 145 9.15 -6.85 -1.81
C CYS A 145 10.51 -6.17 -1.68
N ARG A 146 11.48 -6.60 -2.50
CA ARG A 146 12.86 -6.13 -2.45
C ARG A 146 12.95 -4.84 -3.23
N VAL A 147 13.36 -3.77 -2.56
CA VAL A 147 13.33 -2.43 -3.16
C VAL A 147 14.73 -1.83 -3.28
N LEU A 148 14.99 -1.19 -4.42
CA LEU A 148 16.10 -0.26 -4.57
C LEU A 148 15.63 1.14 -4.20
N ILE A 149 16.48 1.90 -3.51
CA ILE A 149 16.22 3.32 -3.23
C ILE A 149 17.14 4.16 -4.11
N TYR A 150 16.56 4.87 -5.08
CA TYR A 150 17.29 5.81 -5.92
C TYR A 150 17.32 7.17 -5.22
N GLY A 151 18.51 7.63 -4.85
CA GLY A 151 18.78 8.78 -4.00
C GLY A 151 19.26 8.29 -2.63
N ALA A 152 20.57 8.38 -2.40
CA ALA A 152 21.25 8.03 -1.15
C ALA A 152 21.45 9.25 -0.22
N GLY A 153 20.83 10.38 -0.56
CA GLY A 153 20.79 11.58 0.28
C GLY A 153 19.97 11.42 1.56
N THR A 154 19.69 12.52 2.24
CA THR A 154 18.97 12.57 3.53
C THR A 154 17.62 11.85 3.47
N THR A 155 16.82 12.14 2.45
CA THR A 155 15.50 11.52 2.26
C THR A 155 15.59 10.01 2.06
N GLY A 156 16.55 9.54 1.26
CA GLY A 156 16.78 8.11 1.04
C GLY A 156 17.19 7.36 2.30
N MET A 157 18.11 7.93 3.08
CA MET A 157 18.54 7.36 4.36
C MET A 157 17.40 7.29 5.38
N GLN A 158 16.56 8.33 5.45
CA GLN A 158 15.36 8.33 6.31
C GLN A 158 14.37 7.25 5.87
N LEU A 159 14.12 7.12 4.57
CA LEU A 159 13.25 6.08 4.01
C LEU A 159 13.78 4.68 4.33
N ALA A 160 15.07 4.41 4.12
CA ALA A 160 15.67 3.11 4.45
C ALA A 160 15.55 2.77 5.94
N THR A 161 15.75 3.77 6.81
CA THR A 161 15.62 3.60 8.26
C THR A 161 14.17 3.28 8.65
N ALA A 162 13.20 3.95 8.04
CA ALA A 162 11.77 3.70 8.26
C ALA A 162 11.29 2.34 7.71
N LEU A 163 11.93 1.84 6.63
CA LEU A 163 11.61 0.54 6.04
C LEU A 163 12.26 -0.64 6.76
N LYS A 164 13.33 -0.42 7.54
CA LYS A 164 14.05 -1.49 8.28
C LYS A 164 13.16 -2.35 9.19
N PRO A 165 12.21 -1.81 9.99
CA PRO A 165 11.29 -2.63 10.77
C PRO A 165 10.13 -3.24 9.96
N HIS A 166 9.97 -2.87 8.68
CA HIS A 166 8.84 -3.27 7.86
C HIS A 166 8.96 -4.75 7.45
N GLN A 167 7.96 -5.57 7.75
CA GLN A 167 8.07 -7.03 7.58
C GLN A 167 7.92 -7.50 6.12
N THR A 168 7.38 -6.65 5.24
CA THR A 168 7.07 -7.02 3.84
C THR A 168 7.87 -6.24 2.79
N ILE A 169 8.68 -5.26 3.19
CA ILE A 169 9.48 -4.44 2.26
C ILE A 169 10.93 -4.53 2.73
N ASP A 170 11.83 -4.91 1.84
CA ASP A 170 13.24 -5.10 2.15
C ASP A 170 14.10 -4.19 1.26
N PRO A 171 14.62 -3.07 1.78
CA PRO A 171 15.52 -2.23 1.01
C PRO A 171 16.88 -2.92 0.85
N VAL A 172 17.34 -3.12 -0.40
CA VAL A 172 18.52 -3.97 -0.68
C VAL A 172 19.79 -3.22 -1.03
N ALA A 173 19.66 -2.00 -1.58
CA ALA A 173 20.77 -1.13 -1.94
C ALA A 173 20.25 0.28 -2.26
N PHE A 174 21.16 1.25 -2.17
CA PHE A 174 20.98 2.59 -2.70
C PHE A 174 21.56 2.69 -4.12
N VAL A 175 20.99 3.59 -4.90
CA VAL A 175 21.53 4.03 -6.20
C VAL A 175 21.63 5.54 -6.17
N ASP A 176 22.77 6.13 -6.51
CA ASP A 176 22.92 7.59 -6.52
C ASP A 176 23.84 8.03 -7.66
N ASP A 177 23.49 9.15 -8.30
CA ASP A 177 24.28 9.76 -9.37
C ASP A 177 25.57 10.40 -8.82
N ASN A 178 25.59 10.75 -7.53
CA ASN A 178 26.75 11.33 -6.87
C ASN A 178 27.85 10.28 -6.68
N THR A 179 28.93 10.42 -7.47
CA THR A 179 30.09 9.54 -7.43
C THR A 179 30.80 9.52 -6.08
N SER A 180 30.69 10.58 -5.28
CA SER A 180 31.28 10.58 -3.94
C SER A 180 30.56 9.65 -2.97
N LEU A 181 29.29 9.31 -3.23
CA LEU A 181 28.49 8.39 -2.41
C LEU A 181 28.68 6.92 -2.82
N GLN A 182 29.07 6.66 -4.06
CA GLN A 182 29.17 5.32 -4.62
C GLN A 182 30.28 4.50 -3.94
N GLY A 183 29.98 3.24 -3.62
CA GLY A 183 30.87 2.33 -2.90
C GLY A 183 30.81 2.46 -1.37
N MET A 184 30.13 3.47 -0.82
CA MET A 184 29.91 3.59 0.61
C MET A 184 28.75 2.71 1.12
N MET A 185 28.71 2.51 2.43
CA MET A 185 27.60 1.88 3.14
C MET A 185 26.83 2.95 3.92
N LEU A 186 25.58 3.20 3.54
CA LEU A 186 24.69 4.16 4.20
C LEU A 186 23.47 3.42 4.77
N ALA A 187 23.10 3.71 6.02
CA ALA A 187 22.03 3.00 6.73
C ALA A 187 22.15 1.45 6.72
N GLY A 188 23.38 0.92 6.53
CA GLY A 188 23.64 -0.52 6.40
C GLY A 188 23.42 -1.10 4.99
N LEU A 189 23.21 -0.25 3.99
CA LEU A 189 22.99 -0.63 2.58
C LEU A 189 24.12 -0.08 1.69
N PRO A 190 24.57 -0.83 0.68
CA PRO A 190 25.59 -0.35 -0.24
C PRO A 190 25.01 0.69 -1.20
N VAL A 191 25.79 1.71 -1.53
CA VAL A 191 25.46 2.71 -2.56
C VAL A 191 26.13 2.33 -3.88
N CYS A 192 25.35 2.19 -4.94
CA CYS A 192 25.81 1.75 -6.26
C CYS A 192 25.60 2.83 -7.33
N PRO A 193 26.39 2.81 -8.42
CA PRO A 193 26.15 3.68 -9.57
C PRO A 193 24.89 3.25 -10.36
N PRO A 194 24.19 4.19 -11.03
CA PRO A 194 23.02 3.89 -11.85
C PRO A 194 23.27 2.87 -12.97
N ALA A 195 24.50 2.82 -13.50
CA ALA A 195 24.89 1.85 -14.52
C ALA A 195 24.74 0.39 -14.07
N ARG A 196 24.80 0.11 -12.75
CA ARG A 196 24.69 -1.24 -12.18
C ARG A 196 23.26 -1.65 -11.83
N ILE A 197 22.25 -0.82 -12.09
CA ILE A 197 20.85 -1.14 -11.76
C ILE A 197 20.42 -2.46 -12.41
N ALA A 198 20.72 -2.67 -13.69
CA ALA A 198 20.34 -3.89 -14.40
C ALA A 198 20.96 -5.16 -13.82
N GLU A 199 22.20 -5.08 -13.31
CA GLU A 199 22.88 -6.18 -12.62
C GLU A 199 22.23 -6.44 -11.26
N LEU A 200 22.05 -5.37 -10.46
CA LEU A 200 21.45 -5.44 -9.12
C LEU A 200 20.05 -6.03 -9.13
N VAL A 201 19.25 -5.69 -10.14
CA VAL A 201 17.89 -6.23 -10.31
C VAL A 201 17.92 -7.75 -10.43
N LYS A 202 18.88 -8.30 -11.18
CA LYS A 202 19.03 -9.75 -11.36
C LYS A 202 19.64 -10.42 -10.15
N GLU A 203 20.76 -9.90 -9.65
CA GLU A 203 21.51 -10.48 -8.51
C GLU A 203 20.69 -10.45 -7.22
N ARG A 204 19.99 -9.34 -6.97
CA ARG A 204 19.25 -9.11 -5.73
C ARG A 204 17.74 -9.28 -5.89
N ARG A 205 17.25 -9.76 -7.04
CA ARG A 205 15.81 -9.99 -7.30
C ARG A 205 14.96 -8.80 -6.85
N VAL A 206 15.26 -7.63 -7.38
CA VAL A 206 14.57 -6.39 -7.04
C VAL A 206 13.20 -6.38 -7.70
N ASP A 207 12.16 -6.11 -6.92
CA ASP A 207 10.78 -6.04 -7.39
C ASP A 207 10.40 -4.61 -7.79
N ARG A 208 10.94 -3.59 -7.09
CA ARG A 208 10.55 -2.19 -7.25
C ARG A 208 11.68 -1.21 -6.97
N VAL A 209 11.63 -0.04 -7.58
CA VAL A 209 12.51 1.10 -7.30
C VAL A 209 11.72 2.24 -6.65
N LEU A 210 12.21 2.74 -5.52
CA LEU A 210 11.69 3.91 -4.82
C LEU A 210 12.57 5.13 -5.13
N LEU A 211 12.01 6.18 -5.71
CA LEU A 211 12.75 7.43 -5.95
C LEU A 211 12.67 8.32 -4.71
N ALA A 212 13.78 8.46 -4.01
CA ALA A 212 13.93 9.28 -2.80
C ALA A 212 14.70 10.58 -3.08
N MET A 213 14.30 11.28 -4.16
CA MET A 213 14.94 12.52 -4.62
C MET A 213 13.90 13.64 -4.81
N PRO A 214 13.14 14.02 -3.76
CA PRO A 214 12.02 14.96 -3.89
C PRO A 214 12.44 16.38 -4.29
N SER A 215 13.73 16.72 -4.11
CA SER A 215 14.31 18.01 -4.53
C SER A 215 14.58 18.11 -6.03
N LEU A 216 14.52 17.01 -6.79
CA LEU A 216 14.61 17.05 -8.24
C LEU A 216 13.30 17.58 -8.83
N SER A 217 13.38 18.32 -9.94
CA SER A 217 12.19 18.78 -10.66
C SER A 217 11.34 17.60 -11.16
N GLN A 218 10.01 17.76 -11.18
CA GLN A 218 9.07 16.74 -11.64
C GLN A 218 9.42 16.16 -13.03
N PRO A 219 9.82 16.96 -14.05
CA PRO A 219 10.23 16.43 -15.35
C PRO A 219 11.45 15.49 -15.26
N LYS A 220 12.42 15.81 -14.40
CA LYS A 220 13.62 15.00 -14.21
C LYS A 220 13.31 13.70 -13.46
N GLN A 221 12.45 13.76 -12.45
CA GLN A 221 11.95 12.56 -11.77
C GLN A 221 11.19 11.63 -12.75
N ALA A 222 10.32 12.20 -13.60
CA ALA A 222 9.59 11.46 -14.62
C ALA A 222 10.52 10.83 -15.67
N GLN A 223 11.58 11.53 -16.07
CA GLN A 223 12.59 11.00 -16.99
C GLN A 223 13.30 9.77 -16.41
N ILE A 224 13.75 9.86 -15.14
CA ILE A 224 14.39 8.75 -14.43
C ILE A 224 13.41 7.58 -14.29
N ALA A 225 12.15 7.86 -13.90
CA ALA A 225 11.12 6.84 -13.77
C ALA A 225 10.86 6.10 -15.09
N ARG A 226 10.72 6.82 -16.21
CA ARG A 226 10.54 6.21 -17.55
C ARG A 226 11.74 5.36 -17.95
N HIS A 227 12.97 5.79 -17.65
CA HIS A 227 14.17 5.01 -17.95
C HIS A 227 14.18 3.67 -17.21
N LEU A 228 13.84 3.68 -15.92
CA LEU A 228 13.74 2.48 -15.09
C LEU A 228 12.56 1.58 -15.50
N GLN A 229 11.41 2.17 -15.86
CA GLN A 229 10.25 1.42 -16.38
C GLN A 229 10.56 0.71 -17.69
N LYS A 230 11.37 1.31 -18.58
CA LYS A 230 11.84 0.64 -19.81
C LYS A 230 12.69 -0.60 -19.53
N MET A 231 13.26 -0.72 -18.34
CA MET A 231 13.97 -1.93 -17.87
C MET A 231 13.04 -2.99 -17.27
N GLY A 232 11.72 -2.75 -17.28
CA GLY A 232 10.70 -3.64 -16.71
C GLY A 232 10.50 -3.49 -15.20
N LEU A 233 11.01 -2.41 -14.60
CA LEU A 233 10.92 -2.16 -13.16
C LEU A 233 9.66 -1.38 -12.81
N GLU A 234 9.01 -1.76 -11.71
CA GLU A 234 8.00 -0.92 -11.08
C GLU A 234 8.70 0.24 -10.36
N VAL A 235 8.24 1.48 -10.57
CA VAL A 235 8.87 2.69 -10.02
C VAL A 235 7.84 3.50 -9.25
N GLN A 236 8.21 3.93 -8.05
CA GLN A 236 7.38 4.77 -7.20
C GLN A 236 8.19 5.94 -6.65
N ALA A 237 7.72 7.17 -6.85
CA ALA A 237 8.37 8.37 -6.32
C ALA A 237 7.87 8.70 -4.92
N LEU A 238 8.78 9.14 -4.05
CA LEU A 238 8.43 9.68 -2.74
C LEU A 238 8.01 11.15 -2.89
N PRO A 239 6.85 11.56 -2.33
CA PRO A 239 6.45 12.96 -2.33
C PRO A 239 7.41 13.84 -1.53
N SER A 240 7.41 15.15 -1.80
CA SER A 240 8.16 16.13 -1.01
C SER A 240 7.58 16.25 0.40
N PHE A 241 8.37 16.74 1.35
CA PHE A 241 7.87 17.00 2.70
C PHE A 241 6.74 18.04 2.69
N ALA A 242 6.85 19.09 1.88
CA ALA A 242 5.80 20.09 1.66
C ALA A 242 4.50 19.47 1.12
N GLN A 243 4.59 18.50 0.22
CA GLN A 243 3.43 17.73 -0.27
C GLN A 243 2.82 16.83 0.81
N LEU A 244 3.64 16.27 1.71
CA LEU A 244 3.16 15.43 2.81
C LEU A 244 2.40 16.24 3.88
N ILE A 245 2.82 17.48 4.14
CA ILE A 245 2.19 18.38 5.13
C ILE A 245 1.13 19.30 4.51
N GLY A 246 0.90 19.22 3.19
CA GLY A 246 -0.13 19.97 2.48
C GLY A 246 0.20 21.43 2.18
N GLU A 247 1.47 21.86 2.33
CA GLU A 247 1.95 23.19 1.93
C GLU A 247 2.12 23.32 0.40
N GLU A 248 2.40 22.21 -0.27
CA GLU A 248 2.27 22.08 -1.73
C GLU A 248 1.05 21.22 -2.04
N ALA A 249 0.23 21.65 -3.01
CA ALA A 249 -0.90 20.85 -3.45
C ALA A 249 -0.41 19.46 -3.91
N LEU A 250 -0.88 18.41 -3.22
CA LEU A 250 -0.99 17.06 -3.79
C LEU A 250 -1.96 17.15 -4.97
N ILE A 251 -1.49 17.64 -6.12
CA ILE A 251 -2.20 17.57 -7.38
C ILE A 251 -2.20 16.09 -7.76
N ASP A 252 -3.17 15.33 -7.22
CA ASP A 252 -3.78 14.15 -7.84
C ASP A 252 -4.75 13.34 -6.94
N LYS A 253 -5.13 13.81 -5.74
CA LYS A 253 -6.21 13.14 -4.97
C LYS A 253 -7.28 14.06 -4.36
N LEU A 254 -7.71 15.04 -5.12
CA LEU A 254 -9.11 15.44 -5.08
C LEU A 254 -9.68 15.07 -6.44
N ALA A 255 -10.55 14.07 -6.48
CA ALA A 255 -11.36 13.83 -7.67
C ALA A 255 -12.03 15.17 -8.02
N PRO A 256 -11.82 15.73 -9.22
CA PRO A 256 -12.56 16.91 -9.62
C PRO A 256 -14.03 16.50 -9.61
N VAL A 257 -14.82 17.10 -8.73
CA VAL A 257 -16.26 17.15 -8.94
C VAL A 257 -16.42 17.73 -10.34
N ALA A 258 -17.03 16.97 -11.24
CA ALA A 258 -17.05 17.35 -12.63
C ALA A 258 -17.63 18.78 -12.74
N PRO A 259 -17.03 19.68 -13.55
CA PRO A 259 -17.48 21.08 -13.70
C PRO A 259 -18.98 21.22 -14.02
N GLN A 260 -19.56 20.12 -14.52
CA GLN A 260 -20.98 19.83 -14.71
C GLN A 260 -21.85 20.27 -13.51
N ASN A 261 -21.41 20.03 -12.27
CA ASN A 261 -22.17 20.36 -11.07
C ASN A 261 -22.14 21.87 -10.72
N PHE A 262 -21.26 22.65 -11.34
CA PHE A 262 -21.13 24.10 -11.11
C PHE A 262 -21.74 24.95 -12.23
N LEU A 263 -21.83 24.42 -13.44
CA LEU A 263 -22.21 25.21 -14.63
C LEU A 263 -23.70 25.17 -14.97
N GLY A 264 -24.53 24.45 -14.20
CA GLY A 264 -25.99 24.46 -14.30
C GLY A 264 -26.57 24.08 -15.67
N ARG A 265 -25.75 23.50 -16.56
CA ARG A 265 -26.09 23.17 -17.94
C ARG A 265 -25.62 21.76 -18.27
N ALA A 266 -26.38 21.07 -19.12
CA ALA A 266 -25.96 19.79 -19.67
C ALA A 266 -24.62 19.98 -20.40
N ALA A 267 -23.66 19.07 -20.15
CA ALA A 267 -22.43 19.03 -20.91
C ALA A 267 -22.77 18.78 -22.39
N SER A 268 -22.27 19.62 -23.28
CA SER A 268 -22.42 19.37 -24.71
C SER A 268 -21.44 18.26 -25.09
N ASP A 269 -21.95 17.08 -25.42
CA ASP A 269 -21.21 15.93 -25.94
C ASP A 269 -20.77 16.18 -27.40
N VAL A 270 -20.07 17.29 -27.64
CA VAL A 270 -19.40 17.50 -28.92
C VAL A 270 -18.19 16.57 -28.93
N SER A 271 -18.28 15.51 -29.72
CA SER A 271 -17.15 14.62 -29.92
C SER A 271 -15.97 15.43 -30.47
N LEU A 272 -14.79 15.31 -29.84
CA LEU A 272 -13.55 15.97 -30.28
C LEU A 272 -13.19 15.66 -31.75
N GLY A 273 -13.79 14.61 -32.34
CA GLY A 273 -13.63 14.22 -33.75
C GLY A 273 -14.03 15.33 -34.72
N ASP A 274 -15.17 16.00 -34.49
CA ASP A 274 -15.67 17.05 -35.39
C ASP A 274 -14.85 18.35 -35.29
N ALA A 275 -14.25 18.60 -34.12
CA ALA A 275 -13.43 19.79 -33.90
C ALA A 275 -12.03 19.66 -34.52
N CYS A 276 -11.50 18.44 -34.68
CA CYS A 276 -10.13 18.24 -35.17
C CYS A 276 -9.90 18.74 -36.60
N ASP A 277 -10.91 18.71 -37.47
CA ASP A 277 -10.80 19.24 -38.83
C ASP A 277 -10.54 20.75 -38.86
N SER A 278 -10.95 21.47 -37.80
CA SER A 278 -10.67 22.90 -37.67
C SER A 278 -9.18 23.18 -37.41
N TYR A 279 -8.40 22.22 -36.92
CA TYR A 279 -7.00 22.41 -36.52
C TYR A 279 -6.01 21.63 -37.39
N ARG A 280 -6.43 20.50 -37.97
CA ARG A 280 -5.57 19.59 -38.74
C ARG A 280 -4.86 20.30 -39.89
N GLY A 281 -3.54 20.13 -39.96
CA GLY A 281 -2.70 20.74 -41.01
C GLY A 281 -2.61 22.28 -40.99
N LYS A 282 -3.20 22.96 -40.00
CA LYS A 282 -3.15 24.43 -39.88
C LYS A 282 -2.05 24.87 -38.91
N VAL A 283 -1.72 26.15 -38.95
CA VAL A 283 -0.91 26.81 -37.93
C VAL A 283 -1.85 27.32 -36.84
N VAL A 284 -1.70 26.78 -35.63
CA VAL A 284 -2.52 27.14 -34.46
C VAL A 284 -1.65 27.88 -33.45
N LEU A 285 -2.13 29.01 -32.94
CA LEU A 285 -1.54 29.73 -31.81
C LEU A 285 -2.41 29.54 -30.58
N VAL A 286 -1.79 29.19 -29.45
CA VAL A 286 -2.45 29.14 -28.15
C VAL A 286 -1.84 30.21 -27.26
N SER A 287 -2.62 31.20 -26.83
CA SER A 287 -2.17 32.19 -25.83
C SER A 287 -2.39 31.67 -24.42
N GLY A 288 -1.52 32.05 -23.48
CA GLY A 288 -1.56 31.50 -22.11
C GLY A 288 -1.22 30.01 -22.08
N ALA A 289 -0.36 29.56 -23.02
CA ALA A 289 -0.06 28.16 -23.27
C ALA A 289 0.52 27.43 -22.05
N GLY A 290 1.18 28.14 -21.13
CA GLY A 290 1.75 27.56 -19.91
C GLY A 290 0.76 27.43 -18.76
N GLY A 291 -0.43 28.03 -18.87
CA GLY A 291 -1.50 27.89 -17.87
C GLY A 291 -2.19 26.52 -17.92
N SER A 292 -2.99 26.20 -16.90
CA SER A 292 -3.73 24.93 -16.81
C SER A 292 -4.64 24.66 -18.03
N ILE A 293 -5.44 25.65 -18.43
CA ILE A 293 -6.30 25.53 -19.61
C ILE A 293 -5.49 25.54 -20.91
N GLY A 294 -4.49 26.42 -21.02
CA GLY A 294 -3.72 26.58 -22.25
C GLY A 294 -2.89 25.33 -22.57
N SER A 295 -2.26 24.72 -21.58
CA SER A 295 -1.47 23.49 -21.75
C SER A 295 -2.34 22.31 -22.15
N GLU A 296 -3.57 22.21 -21.62
CA GLU A 296 -4.53 21.18 -22.02
C GLU A 296 -5.06 21.41 -23.44
N LEU A 297 -5.38 22.65 -23.81
CA LEU A 297 -5.72 22.99 -25.19
C LEU A 297 -4.58 22.64 -26.15
N CYS A 298 -3.33 22.87 -25.77
CA CYS A 298 -2.17 22.49 -26.58
C CYS A 298 -2.12 20.96 -26.80
N ARG A 299 -2.33 20.15 -25.75
CA ARG A 299 -2.39 18.68 -25.86
C ARG A 299 -3.50 18.22 -26.82
N GLN A 300 -4.69 18.78 -26.67
CA GLN A 300 -5.84 18.45 -27.51
C GLN A 300 -5.60 18.84 -28.96
N VAL A 301 -5.09 20.05 -29.22
CA VAL A 301 -4.73 20.48 -30.58
C VAL A 301 -3.67 19.58 -31.19
N LEU A 302 -2.63 19.18 -30.46
CA LEU A 302 -1.60 18.26 -30.97
C LEU A 302 -2.19 16.93 -31.44
N SER A 303 -3.18 16.39 -30.73
CA SER A 303 -3.87 15.15 -31.12
C SER A 303 -4.57 15.27 -32.49
N CYS A 304 -4.98 16.49 -32.86
CA CYS A 304 -5.59 16.79 -34.17
C CYS A 304 -4.56 16.99 -35.29
N ARG A 305 -3.25 16.85 -35.02
CA ARG A 305 -2.14 16.94 -36.01
C ARG A 305 -2.12 18.25 -36.81
N PRO A 306 -1.89 19.41 -36.16
CA PRO A 306 -1.65 20.68 -36.83
C PRO A 306 -0.34 20.65 -37.64
N ALA A 307 -0.16 21.57 -38.58
CA ALA A 307 1.14 21.74 -39.24
C ALA A 307 2.15 22.41 -38.31
N LYS A 308 1.69 23.35 -37.48
CA LYS A 308 2.52 24.08 -36.51
C LYS A 308 1.68 24.49 -35.30
N LEU A 309 2.24 24.36 -34.10
CA LEU A 309 1.66 24.84 -32.86
C LEU A 309 2.57 25.92 -32.25
N VAL A 310 2.05 27.14 -32.13
CA VAL A 310 2.73 28.28 -31.52
C VAL A 310 2.24 28.43 -30.08
N LEU A 311 3.16 28.28 -29.13
CA LEU A 311 2.91 28.44 -27.70
C LEU A 311 3.23 29.88 -27.32
N TYR A 312 2.20 30.70 -27.09
CA TYR A 312 2.37 32.11 -26.74
C TYR A 312 2.06 32.33 -25.26
N GLU A 313 3.05 32.74 -24.48
CA GLU A 313 2.93 32.81 -23.02
C GLU A 313 3.78 33.96 -22.47
N LEU A 314 3.28 34.60 -21.40
CA LEU A 314 3.93 35.71 -20.71
C LEU A 314 4.98 35.20 -19.72
N SER A 315 4.70 34.09 -19.04
CA SER A 315 5.61 33.48 -18.07
C SER A 315 6.67 32.62 -18.76
N GLU A 316 7.94 33.02 -18.64
CA GLU A 316 9.09 32.26 -19.16
C GLU A 316 9.10 30.83 -18.62
N LEU A 317 8.92 30.66 -17.31
CA LEU A 317 8.93 29.34 -16.67
C LEU A 317 7.78 28.46 -17.17
N ALA A 318 6.58 29.02 -17.30
CA ALA A 318 5.42 28.27 -17.76
C ALA A 318 5.59 27.87 -19.24
N LEU A 319 6.10 28.79 -20.07
CA LEU A 319 6.41 28.54 -21.48
C LEU A 319 7.47 27.45 -21.64
N TYR A 320 8.57 27.52 -20.88
CA TYR A 320 9.61 26.51 -20.90
C TYR A 320 9.08 25.14 -20.51
N THR A 321 8.30 25.07 -19.43
CA THR A 321 7.73 23.83 -18.90
C THR A 321 6.81 23.16 -19.92
N VAL A 322 5.85 23.89 -20.47
CA VAL A 322 4.92 23.33 -21.46
C VAL A 322 5.64 23.00 -22.77
N HIS A 323 6.60 23.82 -23.21
CA HIS A 323 7.36 23.53 -24.42
C HIS A 323 8.18 22.25 -24.28
N GLN A 324 8.85 22.03 -23.14
CA GLN A 324 9.63 20.82 -22.89
C GLN A 324 8.73 19.58 -22.85
N GLU A 325 7.57 19.68 -22.20
CA GLU A 325 6.59 18.61 -22.16
C GLU A 325 6.10 18.22 -23.57
N LEU A 326 5.65 19.21 -24.35
CA LEU A 326 5.06 18.97 -25.66
C LEU A 326 6.10 18.61 -26.73
N SER A 327 7.35 19.05 -26.58
CA SER A 327 8.46 18.69 -27.48
C SER A 327 8.65 17.17 -27.55
N GLN A 328 8.47 16.47 -26.44
CA GLN A 328 8.55 15.01 -26.39
C GLN A 328 7.40 14.34 -27.16
N LEU A 329 6.22 14.95 -27.18
CA LEU A 329 5.03 14.40 -27.86
C LEU A 329 5.09 14.59 -29.38
N VAL A 330 5.80 15.63 -29.85
CA VAL A 330 5.99 15.88 -31.29
C VAL A 330 7.24 15.20 -31.85
N GLU A 331 8.07 14.57 -31.02
CA GLU A 331 9.25 13.83 -31.46
C GLU A 331 8.84 12.71 -32.44
N GLY A 332 9.46 12.68 -33.63
CA GLY A 332 9.09 11.74 -34.70
C GLY A 332 7.85 12.12 -35.51
N THR A 333 7.19 13.24 -35.20
CA THR A 333 6.09 13.80 -36.00
C THR A 333 6.60 14.91 -36.94
N ARG A 334 5.75 15.33 -37.89
CA ARG A 334 6.03 16.50 -38.76
C ARG A 334 5.53 17.83 -38.17
N ILE A 335 5.03 17.81 -36.93
CA ILE A 335 4.42 18.98 -36.30
C ILE A 335 5.52 19.92 -35.83
N LYS A 336 5.50 21.19 -36.26
CA LYS A 336 6.46 22.19 -35.78
C LYS A 336 5.95 22.85 -34.51
N LEU A 337 6.66 22.67 -33.39
CA LEU A 337 6.37 23.35 -32.12
C LEU A 337 7.23 24.62 -32.00
N VAL A 338 6.63 25.76 -31.66
CA VAL A 338 7.35 27.05 -31.55
C VAL A 338 6.96 27.76 -30.25
N PRO A 339 7.90 27.92 -29.30
CA PRO A 339 7.66 28.73 -28.10
C PRO A 339 7.90 30.21 -28.40
N VAL A 340 7.00 31.07 -27.95
CA VAL A 340 7.10 32.53 -28.09
C VAL A 340 6.75 33.19 -26.75
N LEU A 341 7.75 33.84 -26.16
CA LEU A 341 7.59 34.62 -24.92
C LEU A 341 7.01 36.00 -25.26
N GLY A 342 5.86 36.34 -24.69
CA GLY A 342 5.19 37.60 -25.00
C GLY A 342 3.87 37.83 -24.26
N SER A 343 3.43 39.08 -24.26
CA SER A 343 2.14 39.47 -23.67
C SER A 343 1.08 39.68 -24.75
N VAL A 344 -0.10 39.11 -24.54
CA VAL A 344 -1.27 39.39 -25.40
C VAL A 344 -1.68 40.87 -25.37
N THR A 345 -1.25 41.61 -24.34
CA THR A 345 -1.50 43.05 -24.20
C THR A 345 -0.57 43.91 -25.07
N ASP A 346 0.45 43.33 -25.72
CA ASP A 346 1.28 44.03 -26.71
C ASP A 346 0.76 43.78 -28.14
N PRO A 347 -0.02 44.71 -28.71
CA PRO A 347 -0.62 44.52 -30.03
C PRO A 347 0.42 44.45 -31.16
N ARG A 348 1.60 45.08 -30.99
CA ARG A 348 2.67 45.04 -32.01
C ARG A 348 3.29 43.66 -32.05
N GLN A 349 3.59 43.10 -30.89
CA GLN A 349 4.15 41.76 -30.78
C GLN A 349 3.16 40.71 -31.28
N VAL A 350 1.89 40.77 -30.87
CA VAL A 350 0.86 39.83 -31.32
C VAL A 350 0.74 39.89 -32.85
N LYS A 351 0.64 41.08 -33.44
CA LYS A 351 0.55 41.23 -34.90
C LYS A 351 1.77 40.65 -35.63
N LYS A 352 2.97 40.86 -35.09
CA LYS A 352 4.21 40.28 -35.62
C LYS A 352 4.19 38.76 -35.56
N VAL A 353 3.82 38.17 -34.44
CA VAL A 353 3.78 36.70 -34.25
C VAL A 353 2.74 36.04 -35.16
N LEU A 354 1.56 36.65 -35.30
CA LEU A 354 0.52 36.17 -36.21
C LEU A 354 1.02 36.13 -37.67
N SER A 355 1.71 37.20 -38.09
CA SER A 355 2.28 37.33 -39.44
C SER A 355 3.47 36.38 -39.67
N ASP A 356 4.47 36.40 -38.79
CA ASP A 356 5.73 35.64 -38.93
C ASP A 356 5.52 34.12 -38.97
N HIS A 357 4.39 33.65 -38.45
CA HIS A 357 4.08 32.23 -38.39
C HIS A 357 2.95 31.78 -39.31
N ASP A 358 2.29 32.70 -40.03
CA ASP A 358 1.07 32.46 -40.83
C ASP A 358 -0.03 31.79 -39.99
N VAL A 359 -0.34 32.37 -38.82
CA VAL A 359 -1.32 31.80 -37.87
C VAL A 359 -2.72 31.83 -38.48
N ARG A 360 -3.36 30.65 -38.52
CA ARG A 360 -4.69 30.46 -39.12
C ARG A 360 -5.79 30.33 -38.08
N VAL A 361 -5.44 29.88 -36.88
CA VAL A 361 -6.37 29.66 -35.77
C VAL A 361 -5.72 30.17 -34.49
N VAL A 362 -6.47 30.95 -33.71
CA VAL A 362 -6.05 31.43 -32.39
C VAL A 362 -6.98 30.84 -31.34
N LEU A 363 -6.41 30.14 -30.37
CA LEU A 363 -7.09 29.74 -29.15
C LEU A 363 -6.58 30.62 -28.01
N HIS A 364 -7.47 31.48 -27.49
CA HIS A 364 -7.07 32.46 -26.48
C HIS A 364 -7.33 31.92 -25.07
N ALA A 365 -6.27 31.62 -24.32
CA ALA A 365 -6.36 31.15 -22.92
C ALA A 365 -5.54 32.00 -21.94
N ALA A 366 -5.04 33.16 -22.37
CA ALA A 366 -4.29 34.13 -21.55
C ALA A 366 -5.18 35.07 -20.70
N ALA A 367 -6.50 34.93 -20.78
CA ALA A 367 -7.43 35.72 -19.98
C ALA A 367 -7.38 35.36 -18.48
N TYR A 368 -7.59 36.34 -17.61
CA TYR A 368 -7.81 36.10 -16.19
C TYR A 368 -9.10 35.32 -15.94
N LYS A 369 -9.01 34.26 -15.13
CA LYS A 369 -10.10 33.28 -14.93
C LYS A 369 -10.76 33.37 -13.55
N HIS A 370 -10.16 34.11 -12.61
CA HIS A 370 -10.67 34.24 -11.24
C HIS A 370 -11.56 35.47 -11.11
N VAL A 371 -12.86 35.30 -11.41
CA VAL A 371 -13.84 36.40 -11.47
C VAL A 371 -13.79 37.33 -10.25
N PRO A 372 -13.82 36.86 -8.99
CA PRO A 372 -13.79 37.76 -7.83
C PRO A 372 -12.49 38.60 -7.76
N LEU A 373 -11.37 38.04 -8.23
CA LEU A 373 -10.09 38.71 -8.23
C LEU A 373 -10.05 39.81 -9.30
N VAL A 374 -10.64 39.56 -10.47
CA VAL A 374 -10.74 40.54 -11.56
C VAL A 374 -11.73 41.66 -11.20
N GLU A 375 -12.85 41.32 -10.56
CA GLU A 375 -13.80 42.29 -10.03
C GLU A 375 -13.16 43.23 -9.00
N ALA A 376 -12.30 42.69 -8.13
CA ALA A 376 -11.53 43.48 -7.17
C ALA A 376 -10.40 44.30 -7.83
N ASN A 377 -10.00 43.99 -9.08
CA ASN A 377 -8.90 44.63 -9.80
C ASN A 377 -9.34 45.01 -11.23
N PRO A 378 -10.26 45.98 -11.37
CA PRO A 378 -10.93 46.26 -12.64
C PRO A 378 -10.01 46.84 -13.72
N LEU A 379 -8.98 47.62 -13.34
CA LEU A 379 -8.03 48.19 -14.30
C LEU A 379 -7.15 47.11 -14.96
N PRO A 380 -6.49 46.20 -14.21
CA PRO A 380 -5.86 45.02 -14.79
C PRO A 380 -6.83 44.13 -15.59
N GLY A 381 -8.08 44.00 -15.14
CA GLY A 381 -9.11 43.25 -15.85
C GLY A 381 -9.49 43.83 -17.20
N LEU A 382 -9.58 45.16 -17.30
CA LEU A 382 -9.87 45.86 -18.55
C LEU A 382 -8.68 45.85 -19.53
N ALA A 383 -7.45 45.85 -18.99
CA ALA A 383 -6.24 45.87 -19.80
C ALA A 383 -5.85 44.50 -20.38
N ASN A 384 -6.36 43.40 -19.83
CA ASN A 384 -6.11 42.01 -20.24
C ASN A 384 -7.11 41.56 -21.30
#